data_AF-A0AAV1T8U4-F1
#
_entry.id   AF-A0AAV1T8U4-F1
#
_cell.length_a   1.000
_cell.length_b   1.000
_cell.length_c   1.000
_cell.angle_alpha   90.00
_cell.angle_beta   90.00
_cell.angle_gamma   90.00
#
_symmetry.space_group_name_H-M   'P 1'
#
loop_
_entity.id
_entity.type
_entity.pdbx_description
1 polymer ?
#
loop_
_entity_poly.entity_id
_entity_poly.type
_entity_poly.pdbx_seq_one_letter_code
_entity_poly.pdbx_strand_id
1 'polypeptide(L)'
;MSLRDYVQMARHLASCIITHPMDMYTQVNVFVDGMREGQTRLSLERAEPATLEEAFAIALREDFRVTKAYTKPSVVTAVRSAGPEPMEIDAIESSGDRRRATA
;
A
#
# COMPACT_ATOMS: atom_id res chain seq x y z
N MET A 1 15.98 12.67 4.20
CA MET A 1 15.49 13.65 3.20
C MET A 1 13.98 13.43 3.05
N SER A 2 13.15 14.48 3.01
CA SER A 2 11.72 14.29 2.75
C SER A 2 11.48 13.96 1.28
N LEU A 3 10.33 13.35 0.94
CA LEU A 3 10.00 13.10 -0.46
C LEU A 3 9.93 14.39 -1.28
N ARG A 4 9.43 15.48 -0.68
CA ARG A 4 9.36 16.79 -1.33
C ARG A 4 10.75 17.31 -1.67
N ASP A 5 11.69 17.21 -0.75
CA ASP A 5 13.08 17.61 -1.02
C ASP A 5 13.69 16.76 -2.14
N TYR A 6 13.37 15.46 -2.18
CA TYR A 6 13.88 14.55 -3.21
C TYR A 6 13.36 14.90 -4.59
N VAL A 7 12.05 15.17 -4.69
CA VAL A 7 11.43 15.62 -5.95
C VAL A 7 12.01 16.96 -6.41
N GLN A 8 12.26 17.91 -5.49
CA GLN A 8 12.87 19.19 -5.87
C GLN A 8 14.31 19.02 -6.34
N MET A 9 15.09 18.18 -5.67
CA MET A 9 16.46 17.85 -6.10
C MET A 9 16.47 17.17 -7.47
N ALA A 10 15.59 16.19 -7.70
CA ALA A 10 15.45 15.52 -8.99
C ALA A 10 15.06 16.49 -10.12
N ARG A 11 14.10 17.39 -9.86
CA ARG A 11 13.71 18.44 -10.81
C ARG A 11 14.88 19.38 -11.12
N HIS A 12 15.62 19.80 -10.09
CA HIS A 12 16.79 20.65 -10.28
C HIS A 12 17.87 19.94 -11.12
N LEU A 13 18.18 18.68 -10.81
CA LEU A 13 19.11 17.87 -11.58
C LEU A 13 18.69 17.78 -13.05
N ALA A 14 17.43 17.46 -13.32
CA ALA A 14 16.90 17.41 -14.69
C ALA A 14 17.05 18.76 -15.42
N SER A 15 16.85 19.89 -14.73
CA SER A 15 17.02 21.23 -15.30
C SER A 15 18.48 21.59 -15.62
N CYS A 16 19.44 20.97 -14.93
CA CYS A 16 20.87 21.25 -15.10
C CYS A 16 21.50 20.48 -16.28
N ILE A 17 20.82 19.46 -16.82
CA ILE A 17 21.35 18.66 -17.93
C ILE A 17 21.08 19.39 -19.26
N ILE A 18 22.00 20.28 -19.63
CA ILE A 18 21.85 21.17 -20.79
C ILE A 18 22.57 20.63 -22.05
N THR A 19 23.69 19.93 -21.88
CA THR A 19 24.58 19.58 -23.00
C THR A 19 24.21 18.28 -23.69
N HIS A 20 23.80 17.25 -22.94
CA HIS A 20 23.34 15.96 -23.47
C HIS A 20 22.17 15.46 -22.63
N PRO A 21 20.94 15.96 -22.88
CA PRO A 21 19.78 15.54 -22.12
C PRO A 21 19.58 14.03 -22.27
N MET A 22 19.43 13.34 -21.14
CA MET A 22 19.02 11.93 -21.15
C MET A 22 17.61 11.82 -21.75
N ASP A 23 17.30 10.69 -22.37
CA ASP A 23 15.94 10.47 -22.83
C ASP A 23 14.96 10.42 -21.64
N MET A 24 13.70 10.73 -21.92
CA MET A 24 12.69 10.90 -20.89
C MET A 24 12.38 9.59 -20.15
N TYR A 25 12.47 8.46 -20.84
CA TYR A 25 12.28 7.13 -20.25
C TYR A 25 13.38 6.81 -19.25
N THR A 26 14.64 7.06 -19.61
CA THR A 26 15.79 6.90 -18.72
C THR A 26 15.68 7.82 -17.51
N GLN A 27 15.29 9.09 -17.70
CA GLN A 27 15.09 10.01 -16.58
C GLN A 27 14.01 9.51 -15.61
N VAL A 28 12.88 9.05 -16.13
CA VAL A 28 11.79 8.49 -15.33
C VAL A 28 12.24 7.23 -14.61
N ASN A 29 12.88 6.27 -15.29
CA ASN A 29 13.33 5.04 -14.66
C ASN A 29 14.34 5.31 -13.55
N VAL A 30 15.31 6.21 -13.77
CA VAL A 30 16.26 6.60 -12.72
C VAL A 30 15.53 7.19 -11.51
N PHE A 31 14.49 8.00 -11.72
CA PHE A 31 13.67 8.52 -10.63
C PHE A 31 12.91 7.40 -9.91
N VAL A 32 12.23 6.50 -10.64
CA VAL A 32 11.46 5.38 -10.07
C VAL A 32 12.36 4.41 -9.31
N ASP A 33 13.52 4.05 -9.85
CA ASP A 33 14.51 3.17 -9.23
C ASP A 33 15.11 3.80 -7.96
N GLY A 34 15.28 5.12 -7.96
CA GLY A 34 15.74 5.90 -6.82
C GLY A 34 14.72 6.01 -5.68
N MET A 35 13.45 5.64 -5.90
CA MET A 35 12.42 5.67 -4.87
C MET A 35 12.58 4.51 -3.88
N ARG A 36 12.48 4.83 -2.58
CA ARG A 36 12.45 3.82 -1.52
C ARG A 36 11.25 2.89 -1.73
N GLU A 37 11.46 1.60 -1.47
CA GLU A 37 10.40 0.59 -1.48
C GLU A 37 9.21 1.01 -0.60
N GLY A 38 7.99 0.73 -1.07
CA GLY A 38 6.75 1.10 -0.38
C GLY A 38 5.64 1.52 -1.35
N GLN A 39 4.57 2.10 -0.79
CA GLN A 39 3.36 2.48 -1.55
C GLN A 39 3.65 3.46 -2.68
N THR A 40 4.59 4.40 -2.47
CA THR A 40 4.95 5.40 -3.46
C THR A 40 5.65 4.78 -4.68
N ARG A 41 6.59 3.86 -4.47
CA ARG A 41 7.28 3.13 -5.56
C ARG A 41 6.31 2.23 -6.33
N LEU A 42 5.49 1.47 -5.61
CA LEU A 42 4.46 0.61 -6.21
C LEU A 42 3.47 1.42 -7.07
N SER A 43 3.09 2.62 -6.61
CA SER A 43 2.19 3.50 -7.37
C SER A 43 2.82 4.03 -8.65
N LEU A 44 4.13 4.22 -8.67
CA LEU A 44 4.87 4.63 -9.86
C LEU A 44 4.98 3.48 -10.87
N GLU A 45 5.37 2.29 -10.40
CA GLU A 45 5.48 1.08 -11.25
C GLU A 45 4.15 0.73 -11.92
N ARG A 46 3.03 0.90 -11.21
CA ARG A 46 1.69 0.64 -11.76
C ARG A 46 1.16 1.72 -12.70
N ALA A 47 1.57 2.97 -12.49
CA ALA A 47 1.07 4.10 -13.27
C ALA A 47 1.86 4.29 -14.56
N GLU A 48 3.07 3.71 -14.66
CA GLU A 48 3.95 3.79 -15.82
C GLU A 48 4.07 5.23 -16.35
N PRO A 49 4.54 6.20 -15.53
CA PRO A 49 4.62 7.59 -15.93
C PRO A 49 5.50 7.76 -17.18
N ALA A 50 5.04 8.57 -18.13
CA ALA A 50 5.80 8.84 -19.36
C ALA A 50 6.79 10.00 -19.18
N THR A 51 6.57 10.84 -18.16
CA THR A 51 7.36 12.05 -17.88
C THR A 51 7.76 12.16 -16.41
N LEU A 52 8.81 12.94 -16.13
CA LEU A 52 9.22 13.25 -14.75
C LEU A 52 8.12 14.01 -14.00
N GLU A 53 7.44 14.96 -14.64
CA GLU A 53 6.32 15.70 -14.06
C GLU A 53 5.20 14.78 -13.56
N GLU A 54 4.83 13.78 -14.36
CA GLU A 54 3.84 12.78 -13.98
C GLU A 54 4.33 11.93 -12.81
N ALA A 55 5.57 11.45 -12.87
CA ALA A 55 6.19 10.69 -11.79
C ALA A 55 6.22 11.49 -10.48
N PHE A 56 6.59 12.78 -10.52
CA PHE A 56 6.56 13.67 -9.37
C PHE A 56 5.14 13.85 -8.81
N ALA A 57 4.15 14.04 -9.68
CA ALA A 57 2.75 14.19 -9.28
C ALA A 57 2.21 12.92 -8.61
N ILE A 58 2.53 11.74 -9.15
CA ILE A 58 2.17 10.45 -8.55
C ILE A 58 2.82 10.29 -7.19
N ALA A 59 4.13 10.53 -7.10
CA ALA A 59 4.90 10.37 -5.88
C ALA A 59 4.36 11.25 -4.73
N LEU A 60 4.15 12.55 -5.01
CA LEU A 60 3.64 13.51 -4.03
C LEU A 60 2.19 13.22 -3.62
N ARG A 61 1.35 12.78 -4.57
CA ARG A 61 -0.05 12.42 -4.29
C ARG A 61 -0.11 11.22 -3.36
N GLU A 62 0.72 10.21 -3.60
CA GLU A 62 0.72 9.00 -2.78
C GLU A 62 1.29 9.26 -1.38
N ASP A 63 2.37 10.01 -1.26
CA ASP A 63 2.91 10.43 0.03
C ASP A 63 1.90 11.23 0.87
N PHE A 64 1.13 12.10 0.23
CA PHE A 64 0.02 12.78 0.89
C PHE A 64 -1.08 11.81 1.34
N ARG A 65 -1.46 10.83 0.52
CA ARG A 65 -2.47 9.82 0.87
C ARG A 65 -2.04 8.97 2.05
N VAL A 66 -0.81 8.46 2.00
CA VAL A 66 -0.15 7.68 3.05
C VAL A 66 -0.12 8.51 4.34
N THR A 67 0.48 9.70 4.30
CA THR A 67 0.57 10.59 5.47
C THR A 67 -0.81 10.90 6.04
N LYS A 68 -1.80 11.23 5.20
CA LYS A 68 -3.16 11.52 5.64
C LYS A 68 -3.86 10.30 6.25
N ALA A 69 -3.61 9.09 5.74
CA ALA A 69 -4.15 7.86 6.30
C ALA A 69 -3.61 7.61 7.72
N TYR A 70 -2.32 7.87 7.96
CA TYR A 70 -1.70 7.74 9.27
C TYR A 70 -2.00 8.91 10.23
N THR A 71 -2.36 10.08 9.71
CA THR A 71 -2.70 11.26 10.53
C THR A 71 -4.16 11.27 10.97
N LYS A 72 -5.04 10.49 10.34
CA LYS A 72 -6.40 10.30 10.85
C LYS A 72 -6.31 9.51 12.16
N PRO A 73 -6.87 10.01 13.29
CA PRO A 73 -7.01 9.17 14.46
C PRO A 73 -7.84 7.95 14.04
N SER A 74 -7.29 6.77 14.31
CA SER A 74 -8.03 5.51 14.29
C SER A 74 -9.17 5.64 15.30
N VAL A 75 -10.28 6.25 14.89
CA VAL A 75 -11.56 6.08 15.56
C VAL A 75 -12.05 4.69 15.15
N VAL A 76 -11.38 3.67 15.67
CA VAL A 76 -12.06 2.44 16.03
C VAL A 76 -12.85 2.80 17.29
N THR A 77 -13.89 3.61 17.12
CA THR A 77 -15.10 3.34 17.90
C THR A 77 -15.69 2.13 17.21
N ALA A 78 -15.13 0.96 17.50
CA ALA A 78 -15.97 -0.20 17.66
C ALA A 78 -16.90 0.15 18.83
N VAL A 79 -17.95 0.94 18.53
CA VAL A 79 -19.27 0.55 19.02
C VAL A 79 -19.28 -0.92 18.70
N ARG A 80 -19.32 -1.75 19.75
CA ARG A 80 -19.49 -3.18 19.57
C ARG A 80 -20.80 -3.35 18.81
N SER A 81 -20.75 -3.29 17.47
CA SER A 81 -21.79 -3.88 16.65
C SER A 81 -21.68 -5.33 17.04
N ALA A 82 -22.64 -5.78 17.85
CA ALA A 82 -22.78 -7.15 18.26
C ALA A 82 -22.38 -8.01 17.07
N GLY A 83 -21.31 -8.79 17.24
CA GLY A 83 -20.85 -9.70 16.20
C GLY A 83 -22.01 -10.59 15.75
N PRO A 84 -21.90 -11.23 14.57
CA PRO A 84 -22.94 -12.16 14.12
C PRO A 84 -23.30 -13.10 15.27
N GLU A 85 -24.60 -13.25 15.51
CA GLU A 85 -25.13 -14.10 16.58
C GLU A 85 -24.46 -15.47 16.47
N PRO A 86 -23.82 -15.97 17.54
CA PRO A 86 -23.10 -17.24 17.49
C PRO A 86 -24.11 -18.34 17.16
N MET A 87 -23.82 -19.09 16.11
CA MET A 87 -24.64 -20.23 15.72
C MET A 87 -24.63 -21.25 16.86
N GLU A 88 -25.79 -21.64 17.37
CA GLU A 88 -25.90 -22.72 18.33
C GLU A 88 -25.48 -24.03 17.66
N ILE A 89 -24.40 -24.62 18.15
CA ILE A 89 -23.90 -25.92 17.69
C ILE A 89 -24.37 -26.95 18.71
N ASP A 90 -25.37 -27.74 18.33
CA ASP A 90 -25.85 -28.84 19.15
C ASP A 90 -24.78 -29.94 19.27
N ALA A 91 -24.52 -30.36 20.50
CA ALA A 91 -23.63 -31.48 20.77
C ALA A 91 -24.33 -32.78 20.33
N ILE A 92 -23.76 -33.46 19.33
CA ILE A 92 -24.14 -34.83 19.00
C ILE A 92 -23.66 -35.77 20.11
N GLU A 93 -24.56 -36.19 21.00
CA GLU A 93 -24.29 -37.31 21.90
C GLU A 93 -24.17 -38.60 21.07
N SER A 94 -22.93 -39.08 20.94
CA SER A 94 -22.66 -40.41 20.40
C SER A 94 -23.27 -41.45 21.32
N SER A 95 -24.44 -41.98 20.97
CA SER A 95 -25.06 -43.14 21.61
C SER A 95 -24.17 -44.37 21.41
N GLY A 96 -23.21 -44.53 22.31
CA GLY A 96 -22.42 -45.73 22.46
C GLY A 96 -23.17 -46.74 23.31
N ASP A 97 -24.28 -47.28 22.79
CA ASP A 97 -24.94 -48.41 23.44
C ASP A 97 -25.47 -49.42 22.41
N ARG A 98 -24.55 -50.26 21.93
CA ARG A 98 -24.88 -51.58 21.39
C ARG A 98 -23.77 -52.57 21.71
N ARG A 99 -23.94 -53.30 22.82
CA ARG A 99 -24.34 -54.73 22.79
C ARG A 99 -24.24 -55.34 24.19
N ARG A 100 -25.40 -55.57 24.81
CA ARG A 100 -25.59 -56.69 25.73
C ARG A 100 -25.50 -57.97 24.91
N ALA A 101 -24.53 -58.84 25.20
CA ALA A 101 -24.58 -60.24 24.84
C ALA A 101 -24.31 -61.07 26.10
N THR A 102 -25.31 -61.89 26.40
CA THR A 102 -25.40 -62.88 27.48
C THR A 102 -24.39 -64.00 27.33
N ALA A 103 -23.74 -64.39 28.43
CA ALA A 103 -23.42 -65.77 28.80
C ALA A 103 -23.13 -65.82 30.30
#